data_AF-A0A8S3DL04-F1
#
_entry.id   AF-A0A8S3DL04-F1
#
_cell.length_a   1.000
_cell.length_b   1.000
_cell.length_c   1.000
_cell.angle_alpha   90.00
_cell.angle_beta   90.00
_cell.angle_gamma   90.00
#
_symmetry.space_group_name_H-M   'P 1'
#
loop_
_entity.id
_entity.type
_entity.pdbx_description
1 polymer ?
#
loop_
_entity_poly.entity_id
_entity_poly.type
_entity_poly.pdbx_seq_one_letter_code
_entity_poly.pdbx_strand_id
1 'polypeptide(L)' 'QGESGMYFCGCSVTPANGHDLSLISGFAVAELIGAEYPFADNLYALRDYNRFKRMCIN' A
#
# COMPACT_ATOMS: atom_id res chain seq x y z
N GLN A 1 0.34 10.61 -4.73
CA GLN A 1 0.48 10.47 -3.27
C GLN A 1 1.40 11.58 -2.79
N GLY A 2 1.17 12.18 -1.61
CA GLY A 2 2.10 13.13 -0.99
C GLY A 2 2.00 14.60 -1.45
N GLU A 3 1.07 14.93 -2.35
CA GLU A 3 0.84 16.32 -2.75
C GLU A 3 0.30 17.12 -1.57
N SER A 4 0.97 18.23 -1.21
CA SER A 4 0.67 19.03 -0.01
C SER A 4 0.65 18.22 1.29
N GLY A 5 1.42 17.13 1.38
CA GLY A 5 1.45 16.26 2.55
C GLY A 5 0.20 15.39 2.73
N MET A 6 -0.68 15.32 1.71
CA MET A 6 -1.88 14.49 1.73
C MET A 6 -1.64 13.13 1.09
N TYR A 7 -2.16 12.09 1.74
CA TYR A 7 -2.07 10.71 1.29
C TYR A 7 -3.46 10.07 1.33
N PHE A 8 -3.71 9.17 0.40
CA PHE A 8 -5.01 8.50 0.28
C PHE A 8 -4.82 6.99 0.27
N CYS A 9 -5.60 6.29 1.07
CA CYS A 9 -5.71 4.83 1.15
C CYS A 9 -7.18 4.40 1.27
N GLY A 10 -7.45 3.13 1.03
CA GLY A 10 -8.79 2.52 1.06
C GLY A 10 -9.26 2.07 -0.33
N CYS A 11 -10.45 1.44 -0.37
CA CYS A 11 -10.98 0.81 -1.59
C CYS A 11 -11.17 1.77 -2.76
N SER A 12 -11.42 3.06 -2.50
CA SER A 12 -11.63 4.10 -3.52
C SER A 12 -10.37 4.44 -4.31
N VAL A 13 -9.19 4.04 -3.84
CA VAL A 13 -7.89 4.32 -4.48
C VAL A 13 -7.14 3.04 -4.89
N THR A 14 -7.82 1.89 -4.84
CA THR A 14 -7.28 0.60 -5.27
C THR A 14 -7.95 0.13 -6.57
N PRO A 15 -7.27 -0.69 -7.40
CA PRO A 15 -7.75 -1.08 -8.74
C PRO A 15 -8.95 -2.03 -8.72
N ALA A 16 -9.32 -2.59 -7.57
CA ALA A 16 -10.48 -3.45 -7.41
C ALA A 16 -11.04 -3.35 -5.98
N ASN A 17 -12.21 -3.94 -5.78
CA ASN A 17 -12.82 -4.07 -4.46
C ASN A 17 -12.24 -5.30 -3.75
N GLY A 18 -11.44 -5.07 -2.71
CA GLY A 18 -10.87 -6.11 -1.87
C GLY A 18 -10.47 -5.55 -0.51
N HIS A 19 -10.78 -6.29 0.56
CA HIS A 19 -10.36 -5.89 1.91
C HIS A 19 -8.84 -5.91 2.06
N ASP A 20 -8.19 -6.90 1.43
CA ASP A 20 -6.75 -7.03 1.31
C ASP A 20 -6.13 -5.82 0.60
N LEU A 21 -6.68 -5.40 -0.54
CA LEU A 21 -6.22 -4.22 -1.27
C LEU A 21 -6.37 -2.95 -0.45
N SER A 22 -7.52 -2.80 0.23
CA SER A 22 -7.79 -1.66 1.12
C SER A 22 -6.76 -1.59 2.25
N LEU A 23 -6.49 -2.72 2.90
CA LEU A 23 -5.48 -2.80 3.97
C LEU A 23 -4.07 -2.51 3.44
N ILE A 24 -3.70 -3.14 2.34
CA ILE A 24 -2.38 -3.00 1.71
C ILE A 24 -2.12 -1.54 1.29
N SER A 25 -3.14 -0.83 0.81
CA SER A 25 -3.01 0.60 0.50
C SER A 25 -2.66 1.45 1.72
N GLY A 26 -3.14 1.06 2.90
CA GLY A 26 -2.80 1.70 4.18
C GLY A 26 -1.33 1.47 4.56
N PHE A 27 -0.83 0.24 4.40
CA PHE A 27 0.61 -0.04 4.58
C PHE A 27 1.48 0.75 3.62
N ALA A 28 1.03 0.88 2.37
CA ALA A 28 1.76 1.62 1.35
C ALA A 28 1.84 3.13 1.66
N VAL A 29 0.76 3.72 2.17
CA VAL A 29 0.79 5.09 2.70
C VAL A 29 1.67 5.20 3.95
N ALA A 30 1.57 4.25 4.88
CA ALA A 30 2.40 4.24 6.09
C ALA A 30 3.90 4.19 5.76
N GLU A 31 4.31 3.41 4.75
CA GLU A 31 5.69 3.35 4.28
C GLU A 31 6.14 4.68 3.66
N LEU A 32 5.28 5.35 2.88
CA LEU A 32 5.58 6.68 2.31
C LEU A 32 5.79 7.78 3.37
N ILE A 33 5.24 7.61 4.58
CA ILE A 33 5.43 8.53 5.71
C ILE A 33 6.51 8.04 6.70
N GLY A 34 7.25 6.99 6.34
CA GLY A 34 8.45 6.54 7.06
C GLY A 34 8.28 5.32 7.96
N ALA A 35 7.13 4.65 7.96
CA ALA A 35 6.96 3.39 8.68
C ALA A 35 7.59 2.20 7.92
N GLU A 36 7.97 1.14 8.63
CA GLU A 36 8.42 -0.10 8.01
C GLU A 36 7.25 -1.01 7.65
N TYR A 37 7.38 -1.79 6.57
CA TYR A 37 6.39 -2.80 6.21
C TYR A 37 6.43 -3.97 7.21
N PRO A 38 5.32 -4.32 7.89
CA PRO A 38 5.35 -5.22 9.04
C PRO A 38 5.55 -6.71 8.71
N PHE A 39 5.53 -7.11 7.44
CA PHE A 39 5.60 -8.52 7.01
C PHE A 39 6.74 -8.78 6.02
N ALA A 40 7.88 -8.11 6.21
CA ALA A 40 9.03 -8.21 5.30
C ALA A 40 9.65 -9.63 5.25
N ASP A 41 9.45 -10.43 6.28
CA ASP A 41 9.87 -11.82 6.42
C ASP A 41 8.93 -12.83 5.71
N ASN A 42 7.68 -12.44 5.44
CA ASN A 42 6.74 -13.26 4.68
C ASN A 42 6.87 -12.99 3.18
N LEU A 43 7.56 -13.90 2.48
CA LEU A 43 7.85 -13.76 1.04
C LEU A 43 6.59 -13.61 0.17
N TYR A 44 5.47 -14.25 0.52
CA TYR A 44 4.22 -14.13 -0.23
C TYR A 44 3.56 -12.77 -0.02
N ALA A 45 3.48 -12.31 1.23
CA ALA A 45 2.95 -11.00 1.56
C ALA A 45 3.80 -9.88 0.92
N LEU A 46 5.13 -9.99 1.01
CA LEU A 46 6.05 -9.03 0.41
C LEU A 46 5.94 -9.00 -1.12
N ARG A 47 5.79 -10.17 -1.77
CA ARG A 47 5.58 -10.24 -3.22
C ARG A 47 4.31 -9.52 -3.64
N ASP A 48 3.21 -9.77 -2.95
CA ASP A 48 1.91 -9.21 -3.29
C ASP A 48 1.88 -7.70 -2.96
N TYR A 49 2.51 -7.29 -1.87
CA TYR A 49 2.73 -5.88 -1.52
C TYR A 49 3.54 -5.13 -2.60
N ASN A 50 4.65 -5.71 -3.07
CA ASN A 50 5.46 -5.11 -4.15
C ASN A 50 4.73 -5.08 -5.50
N ARG A 51 3.81 -6.02 -5.75
CA ARG A 51 2.93 -5.97 -6.91
C ARG A 51 1.94 -4.82 -6.77
N PHE A 52 1.32 -4.67 -5.60
CA PHE A 52 0.42 -3.55 -5.32
C PHE A 52 1.10 -2.19 -5.50
N LYS A 53 2.30 -1.99 -4.92
CA LYS A 53 3.04 -0.72 -5.05
C LYS A 53 3.23 -0.34 -6.53
N ARG A 54 3.68 -1.28 -7.37
CA ARG A 54 3.85 -1.04 -8.82
C ARG A 54 2.58 -0.64 -9.56
N MET A 55 1.41 -0.96 -9.02
CA MET A 55 0.12 -0.61 -9.63
C MET A 55 -0.41 0.73 -9.14
N CYS A 56 -0.14 1.11 -7.88
CA CYS A 56 -0.86 2.18 -7.19
C CYS A 56 0.01 3.31 -6.67
N ILE A 57 1.31 3.07 -6.49
CA ILE A 57 2.27 4.03 -5.92
C ILE A 57 3.50 4.06 -6.82
N ASN A 58 3.59 5.11 -7.66
CA ASN A 58 4.82 5.52 -8.34
C ASN A 58 5.46 6.65 -7.54
#